data_AF-A0A661HS49-F1
#
_entry.id   AF-A0A661HS49-F1
#
_cell.length_a   1.000
_cell.length_b   1.000
_cell.length_c   1.000
_cell.angle_alpha   90.00
_cell.angle_beta   90.00
_cell.angle_gamma   90.00
#
_symmetry.space_group_name_H-M   'P 1'
#
loop_
_entity.id
_entity.type
_entity.pdbx_description
1 polymer ?
#
loop_
_entity_poly.entity_id
_entity_poly.type
_entity_poly.pdbx_seq_one_letter_code
_entity_poly.pdbx_strand_id
1 'polypeptide(L)'
;MGKHSQAKRQNKVKKQHVLKLQQEIGAEIIKVLEDSVSPLDASQILNHYPDNARRKENDDKTLKLYISMGLGYLIEAKKVKELPKTEDGRFPLALV
;
A
#
# COMPACT_ATOMS: atom_id res chain seq x y z
N MET A 1 -26.50 17.76 -26.96
CA MET A 1 -26.49 17.05 -25.66
C MET A 1 -25.50 15.89 -25.76
N GLY A 2 -24.41 15.82 -24.97
CA GLY A 2 -23.45 14.70 -25.11
C GLY A 2 -22.20 14.67 -24.23
N LYS A 3 -21.84 15.77 -23.53
CA LYS A 3 -20.56 15.85 -22.81
C LYS A 3 -20.55 15.20 -21.40
N HIS A 4 -21.70 14.95 -20.78
CA HIS A 4 -21.78 14.40 -19.41
C HIS A 4 -21.50 12.88 -19.32
N SER A 5 -21.64 12.14 -20.42
CA SER A 5 -21.47 10.67 -20.46
C SER A 5 -20.00 10.24 -20.42
N GLN A 6 -19.10 11.02 -21.05
CA GLN A 6 -17.68 10.66 -21.16
C GLN A 6 -16.91 10.90 -19.85
N ALA A 7 -17.19 11.97 -19.11
CA ALA A 7 -16.53 12.27 -17.83
C ALA A 7 -16.82 11.21 -16.74
N LYS A 8 -18.05 10.66 -16.69
CA LYS A 8 -18.41 9.57 -15.76
C LYS A 8 -17.66 8.27 -16.08
N ARG A 9 -17.51 7.93 -17.36
CA ARG A 9 -16.79 6.72 -17.80
C ARG A 9 -15.29 6.83 -17.49
N GLN A 10 -14.66 7.97 -17.75
CA GLN A 10 -13.24 8.19 -17.43
C GLN A 10 -12.95 8.12 -15.92
N ASN A 11 -13.83 8.68 -15.08
CA ASN A 11 -13.68 8.59 -13.62
C ASN A 11 -13.79 7.15 -13.09
N LYS A 12 -14.67 6.32 -13.68
CA LYS A 12 -14.81 4.91 -13.29
C LYS A 12 -13.55 4.10 -13.62
N VAL A 13 -12.97 4.31 -14.81
CA VAL A 13 -11.75 3.62 -15.25
C VAL A 13 -10.55 4.01 -14.39
N LYS A 14 -10.38 5.31 -14.08
CA LYS A 14 -9.30 5.78 -13.17
C LYS A 14 -9.42 5.17 -11.77
N LYS A 15 -10.64 5.14 -11.21
CA LYS A 15 -10.88 4.51 -9.89
C LYS A 15 -10.52 3.02 -9.90
N GLN A 16 -10.85 2.31 -10.97
CA GLN A 16 -10.53 0.88 -11.11
C GLN A 16 -9.02 0.65 -11.21
N HIS A 17 -8.29 1.50 -11.93
CA HIS A 17 -6.83 1.41 -11.99
C HIS A 17 -6.16 1.70 -10.64
N VAL A 18 -6.62 2.72 -9.91
CA VAL A 18 -6.10 3.03 -8.56
C VAL A 18 -6.36 1.88 -7.59
N LEU A 19 -7.57 1.31 -7.60
CA LEU A 19 -7.91 0.17 -6.76
C LEU A 19 -7.04 -1.06 -7.10
N LYS A 20 -6.82 -1.33 -8.38
CA LYS A 20 -5.95 -2.43 -8.81
C LYS A 20 -4.52 -2.22 -8.31
N LEU A 21 -3.98 -1.01 -8.46
CA LEU A 21 -2.64 -0.67 -7.98
C LEU A 21 -2.54 -0.81 -6.45
N GLN A 22 -3.55 -0.34 -5.70
CA GLN A 22 -3.66 -0.53 -4.25
C GLN A 22 -3.62 -2.01 -3.84
N GLN A 23 -4.35 -2.86 -4.58
CA GLN A 23 -4.38 -4.30 -4.34
C GLN A 23 -3.03 -4.98 -4.63
N GLU A 24 -2.38 -4.63 -5.74
CA GLU A 24 -1.06 -5.15 -6.11
C GLU A 24 -0.01 -4.79 -5.06
N ILE A 25 0.08 -3.51 -4.69
CA ILE A 25 0.99 -3.05 -3.63
C ILE A 25 0.62 -3.69 -2.29
N GLY A 26 -0.68 -3.81 -1.98
CA GLY A 26 -1.16 -4.46 -0.76
C GLY A 26 -0.70 -5.92 -0.67
N ALA A 27 -0.72 -6.66 -1.78
CA ALA A 27 -0.20 -8.03 -1.82
C ALA A 27 1.32 -8.07 -1.61
N GLU A 28 2.06 -7.13 -2.20
CA GLU A 28 3.50 -6.98 -1.98
C GLU A 28 3.81 -6.72 -0.49
N ILE A 29 3.04 -5.84 0.18
CA ILE A 29 3.19 -5.55 1.62
C ILE A 29 2.82 -6.75 2.49
N ILE A 30 1.73 -7.45 2.19
CA ILE A 30 1.33 -8.66 2.94
C ILE A 30 2.48 -9.65 2.95
N LYS A 31 3.10 -9.89 1.79
CA LYS A 31 4.25 -10.81 1.70
C LYS A 31 5.41 -10.38 2.62
N VAL A 32 5.73 -9.09 2.66
CA VAL A 32 6.75 -8.56 3.58
C VAL A 32 6.39 -8.80 5.04
N LEU A 33 5.12 -8.67 5.41
CA LEU A 33 4.64 -8.92 6.76
C LEU A 33 4.59 -10.41 7.11
N GLU A 34 4.23 -11.29 6.15
CA GLU A 34 4.22 -12.75 6.31
C GLU A 34 5.64 -13.32 6.47
N ASP A 35 6.61 -12.78 5.72
CA ASP A 35 8.01 -13.17 5.78
C ASP A 35 8.71 -12.64 7.05
N SER A 36 8.07 -11.74 7.81
CA SER A 36 8.60 -11.15 9.03
C SER A 36 8.16 -11.90 10.28
N VAL A 37 9.11 -12.19 11.17
CA VAL A 37 8.83 -12.79 12.50
C VAL A 37 8.26 -11.78 13.51
N SER A 38 8.25 -10.49 13.18
CA SER A 38 7.79 -9.41 14.06
C SER A 38 6.97 -8.37 13.30
N PRO A 39 6.05 -7.65 13.98
CA PRO A 39 5.38 -6.50 13.40
C PRO A 39 6.39 -5.47 12.86
N LEU A 40 6.08 -4.89 11.70
CA LEU A 40 6.96 -3.93 11.03
C LEU A 40 6.29 -2.56 10.92
N ASP A 41 7.05 -1.49 11.10
CA ASP A 41 6.61 -0.14 10.75
C ASP A 41 6.74 0.13 9.23
N ALA A 42 6.14 1.22 8.74
CA ALA A 42 6.17 1.54 7.31
C ALA A 42 7.58 1.75 6.72
N SER A 43 8.54 2.23 7.51
CA SER A 43 9.93 2.39 7.08
C SER A 43 10.64 1.03 6.99
N GLN A 44 10.36 0.12 7.93
CA GLN A 44 10.84 -1.25 7.87
C GLN A 44 10.26 -1.99 6.67
N ILE A 45 8.96 -1.83 6.38
CA ILE A 45 8.33 -2.40 5.17
C ILE A 45 9.03 -1.92 3.89
N LEU A 46 9.42 -0.65 3.81
CA LEU A 46 10.21 -0.14 2.69
C LEU A 46 11.58 -0.83 2.59
N ASN A 47 12.26 -1.02 3.71
CA ASN A 47 13.59 -1.66 3.73
C ASN A 47 13.53 -3.14 3.32
N HIS A 48 12.43 -3.82 3.66
CA HIS A 48 12.18 -5.22 3.30
C HIS A 48 11.37 -5.39 2.02
N TYR A 49 11.06 -4.30 1.31
CA TYR A 49 10.20 -4.34 0.14
C TYR A 49 10.79 -5.25 -0.95
N PRO A 50 9.98 -6.09 -1.63
CA PRO A 50 10.50 -7.08 -2.58
C PRO A 50 11.33 -6.43 -3.70
N ASP A 51 12.40 -7.12 -4.13
CA ASP A 51 13.23 -6.69 -5.27
C ASP A 51 12.54 -6.94 -6.62
N ASN A 52 11.39 -6.29 -6.83
CA ASN A 52 10.58 -6.38 -8.03
C ASN A 52 10.81 -5.18 -8.97
N ALA A 53 10.15 -5.17 -10.13
CA ALA A 53 10.23 -4.07 -11.08
C ALA A 53 9.89 -2.71 -10.44
N ARG A 54 8.89 -2.67 -9.55
CA ARG A 54 8.50 -1.45 -8.83
C ARG A 54 9.64 -0.90 -7.98
N ARG A 55 10.37 -1.76 -7.25
CA ARG A 55 11.55 -1.35 -6.47
C ARG A 55 12.68 -0.83 -7.37
N LYS A 56 12.86 -1.42 -8.55
CA LYS A 56 13.95 -1.09 -9.49
C LYS A 56 13.69 0.20 -10.27
N GLU A 57 12.43 0.48 -10.57
CA GLU A 57 12.01 1.59 -11.44
C GLU A 57 11.66 2.88 -10.68
N ASN A 58 11.50 2.81 -9.36
CA ASN A 58 11.04 3.93 -8.56
C ASN A 58 12.05 4.30 -7.48
N ASP A 59 12.16 5.59 -7.20
CA ASP A 59 12.94 6.08 -6.06
C ASP A 59 12.25 5.75 -4.71
N ASP A 60 13.00 5.83 -3.63
CA ASP A 60 12.49 5.56 -2.28
C ASP A 60 11.32 6.47 -1.90
N LYS A 61 11.28 7.71 -2.42
CA LYS A 61 10.20 8.65 -2.14
C LYS A 61 8.89 8.17 -2.77
N THR A 62 8.93 7.70 -4.00
CA THR A 62 7.78 7.17 -4.74
C THR A 62 7.34 5.84 -4.16
N LEU A 63 8.28 4.97 -3.77
CA LEU A 63 7.97 3.73 -3.07
C LEU A 63 7.30 3.96 -1.73
N LYS A 64 7.73 4.96 -0.94
CA LYS A 64 7.04 5.33 0.31
C LYS A 64 5.59 5.72 0.05
N LEU A 65 5.32 6.52 -0.99
CA LEU A 65 3.96 6.89 -1.36
C LEU A 65 3.11 5.67 -1.74
N TYR A 66 3.67 4.75 -2.52
CA TYR A 66 3.02 3.50 -2.87
C TYR A 66 2.73 2.66 -1.64
N ILE A 67 3.70 2.45 -0.76
CA ILE A 67 3.52 1.71 0.49
C ILE A 67 2.40 2.34 1.34
N SER A 68 2.40 3.65 1.53
CA SER A 68 1.31 4.34 2.25
C SER A 68 -0.06 4.10 1.62
N MET A 69 -0.15 4.13 0.29
CA MET A 69 -1.39 3.86 -0.43
C MET A 69 -1.85 2.40 -0.30
N GLY A 70 -0.93 1.44 -0.37
CA GLY A 70 -1.23 0.02 -0.16
C GLY A 70 -1.64 -0.27 1.28
N LEU A 71 -0.93 0.30 2.27
CA LEU A 71 -1.28 0.19 3.70
C LEU A 71 -2.67 0.73 4.00
N GLY A 72 -3.01 1.92 3.48
CA GLY A 72 -4.34 2.49 3.66
C GLY A 72 -5.45 1.54 3.15
N TYR A 73 -5.24 0.93 1.98
CA TYR A 73 -6.15 -0.09 1.45
C TYR A 73 -6.26 -1.33 2.36
N LEU A 74 -5.12 -1.84 2.86
CA LEU A 74 -5.11 -3.02 3.73
C LEU A 74 -5.79 -2.78 5.08
N ILE A 75 -5.63 -1.59 5.65
CA ILE A 75 -6.28 -1.16 6.91
C ILE A 75 -7.78 -1.04 6.69
N GLU A 76 -8.22 -0.37 5.61
CA GLU A 76 -9.64 -0.26 5.26
C GLU A 76 -10.27 -1.64 5.02
N ALA A 77 -9.53 -2.54 4.37
CA ALA A 77 -9.93 -3.92 4.14
C ALA A 77 -9.81 -4.83 5.38
N LYS A 78 -9.36 -4.31 6.54
CA LYS A 78 -9.14 -5.04 7.80
C LYS A 78 -8.21 -6.24 7.67
N LYS A 79 -7.23 -6.18 6.75
CA LYS A 79 -6.19 -7.21 6.59
C LYS A 79 -4.94 -6.90 7.42
N VAL A 80 -4.73 -5.62 7.72
CA VAL A 80 -3.64 -5.13 8.55
C VAL A 80 -4.24 -4.23 9.62
N LYS A 81 -3.68 -4.28 10.82
CA LYS A 81 -3.99 -3.35 11.91
C LYS A 81 -2.72 -2.67 12.41
N GLU A 82 -2.88 -1.42 12.80
CA GLU A 82 -1.87 -0.69 13.56
C GLU A 82 -1.86 -1.21 15.00
N LEU A 83 -0.66 -1.51 15.48
CA LEU A 83 -0.41 -1.85 16.88
C LEU A 83 -0.17 -0.58 17.70
N PRO A 84 -0.19 -0.68 19.05
CA PRO A 84 0.17 0.44 19.89
C PRO A 84 1.51 1.06 19.49
N LYS A 85 1.53 2.38 19.53
CA LYS A 85 2.70 3.19 19.19
C LYS A 85 3.89 2.80 20.06
N THR A 86 5.06 2.61 19.45
CA THR A 86 6.31 2.35 20.15
C THR A 86 6.83 3.59 20.87
N GLU A 87 7.76 3.43 21.80
CA GLU A 87 8.36 4.55 22.55
C GLU A 87 9.06 5.58 21.64
N ASP A 88 9.65 5.11 20.53
CA ASP A 88 10.28 5.96 19.50
C ASP A 88 9.26 6.56 18.51
N GLY A 89 7.97 6.29 18.72
CA GLY A 89 6.87 6.96 18.07
C GLY A 89 6.43 6.39 16.73
N ARG A 90 6.76 5.13 16.45
CA ARG A 90 6.33 4.42 15.24
C ARG A 90 5.08 3.60 15.49
N PHE A 91 4.37 3.28 14.41
CA PHE A 91 3.20 2.41 14.44
C PHE A 91 3.56 1.08 13.78
N PRO A 92 3.86 0.03 14.56
CA PRO A 92 4.07 -1.29 14.01
C PRO A 92 2.77 -1.81 13.42
N LEU A 93 2.87 -2.57 12.34
CA LEU A 93 1.74 -3.13 11.59
C LEU A 93 1.79 -4.65 11.71
N ALA A 94 0.62 -5.24 11.96
CA ALA A 94 0.44 -6.68 12.00
C ALA A 94 -0.71 -7.10 11.09
N LEU A 95 -0.59 -8.31 10.52
CA LEU A 95 -1.70 -8.97 9.85
C LEU A 95 -2.83 -9.24 10.87
N VAL A 96 -4.07 -9.16 10.39
CA VAL A 96 -5.29 -9.41 11.19
C VAL A 96 -5.70 -10.86 11.10
#